data_AF-A0AAD8Y4M9-F1
#
_entry.id   AF-A0AAD8Y4M9-F1
#
_cell.length_a   1.000
_cell.length_b   1.000
_cell.length_c   1.000
_cell.angle_alpha   90.00
_cell.angle_beta   90.00
_cell.angle_gamma   90.00
#
_symmetry.space_group_name_H-M   'P 1'
#
loop_
_entity.id
_entity.type
_entity.pdbx_description
1 polymer ?
#
loop_
_entity_poly.entity_id
_entity_poly.type
_entity_poly.pdbx_seq_one_letter_code
_entity_poly.pdbx_strand_id
1 'polypeptide(L)'
;MHPPLDRPHPECVEEIDDLYHCHATTSKLKFWGCNNVKFALDQCLKKEKQNLLVELNKDAAEKRAAEEDAYQKALGKEMSFEDYLKKDKDFNKAMEDRRRMEESKQKK
;
A
#
# COMPACT_ATOMS: atom_id res chain seq x y z
N MET A 1 14.56 -24.43 5.77
CA MET A 1 13.34 -24.57 6.59
C MET A 1 12.31 -23.55 6.12
N HIS A 2 11.06 -23.97 5.88
CA HIS A 2 9.92 -23.10 5.55
C HIS A 2 9.24 -22.61 6.85
N PRO A 3 8.45 -21.52 6.81
CA PRO A 3 7.60 -21.13 7.94
C PRO A 3 6.61 -22.25 8.31
N PRO A 4 6.11 -22.31 9.55
CA PRO A 4 5.10 -23.29 9.94
C PRO A 4 3.85 -23.20 9.04
N LEU A 5 3.40 -24.35 8.54
CA LEU A 5 2.25 -24.50 7.63
C LEU A 5 0.96 -24.84 8.42
N ASP A 6 0.86 -24.38 9.67
CA ASP A 6 -0.22 -24.77 10.60
C ASP A 6 -1.60 -24.21 10.19
N ARG A 7 -1.64 -23.29 9.22
CA ARG A 7 -2.84 -22.67 8.70
C ARG A 7 -3.16 -23.21 7.30
N PRO A 8 -4.43 -23.24 6.89
CA PRO A 8 -4.79 -23.70 5.54
C PRO A 8 -4.20 -22.77 4.47
N HIS A 9 -3.64 -23.39 3.43
CA HIS A 9 -3.05 -22.74 2.26
C HIS A 9 -3.74 -23.27 0.99
N PRO A 10 -4.99 -22.84 0.71
CA PRO A 10 -5.80 -23.41 -0.36
C PRO A 10 -5.19 -23.26 -1.76
N GLU A 11 -4.35 -22.25 -1.99
CA GLU A 11 -3.69 -22.04 -3.29
C GLU A 11 -2.40 -22.85 -3.47
N CYS A 12 -1.84 -23.39 -2.39
CA CYS A 12 -0.51 -24.01 -2.39
C CYS A 12 -0.51 -25.46 -1.87
N VAL A 13 -1.64 -26.16 -1.93
CA VAL A 13 -1.79 -27.52 -1.41
C VAL A 13 -0.85 -28.49 -2.14
N GLU A 14 -0.70 -28.32 -3.45
CA GLU A 14 0.15 -29.18 -4.28
C GLU A 14 1.63 -29.07 -3.86
N GLU A 15 2.16 -27.87 -3.69
CA GLU A 15 3.56 -27.68 -3.27
C GLU A 15 3.82 -28.12 -1.83
N ILE A 16 2.80 -28.08 -0.98
CA ILE A 16 2.84 -28.61 0.39
C ILE A 16 2.93 -30.14 0.36
N ASP A 17 2.09 -30.79 -0.45
CA ASP A 17 2.09 -32.24 -0.62
C ASP A 17 3.40 -32.74 -1.23
N ASP A 18 3.94 -32.04 -2.22
CA ASP A 18 5.27 -32.32 -2.79
C ASP A 18 6.37 -32.25 -1.73
N LEU A 19 6.29 -31.27 -0.82
CA LEU A 19 7.26 -31.13 0.25
C LEU A 19 7.14 -32.27 1.27
N TYR A 20 5.92 -32.66 1.64
CA TYR A 20 5.68 -33.82 2.49
C TYR A 20 6.23 -35.09 1.83
N HIS A 21 5.98 -35.28 0.54
CA HIS A 21 6.49 -36.41 -0.21
C HIS A 21 8.03 -36.42 -0.26
N CYS A 22 8.65 -35.27 -0.49
CA CYS A 22 10.10 -35.14 -0.50
C CYS A 22 10.71 -35.47 0.87
N HIS A 23 10.12 -34.98 1.96
CA HIS A 23 10.57 -35.30 3.32
C HIS A 23 10.34 -36.76 3.71
N ALA A 24 9.30 -37.41 3.16
CA ALA A 24 9.03 -38.83 3.41
C ALA A 24 9.99 -39.76 2.65
N THR A 25 10.44 -39.36 1.45
CA THR A 25 11.30 -40.19 0.58
C THR A 25 12.78 -39.90 0.74
N THR A 26 13.14 -38.68 1.12
CA THR A 26 14.53 -38.24 1.20
C THR A 26 15.08 -38.42 2.61
N SER A 27 16.22 -39.09 2.73
CA SER A 27 16.92 -39.23 4.01
C SER A 27 17.28 -37.86 4.61
N LYS A 28 17.07 -37.72 5.93
CA LYS A 28 17.40 -36.51 6.71
C LYS A 28 18.89 -36.10 6.62
N LEU A 29 19.76 -36.99 6.16
CA LEU A 29 21.19 -36.72 5.92
C LEU A 29 21.46 -35.93 4.64
N LYS A 30 20.50 -35.85 3.71
CA LYS A 30 20.60 -35.05 2.49
C LYS A 30 20.03 -33.65 2.72
N PHE A 31 20.84 -32.80 3.35
CA PHE A 31 20.49 -31.41 3.68
C PHE A 31 20.03 -30.55 2.49
N TRP A 32 20.34 -30.96 1.25
CA TRP A 32 20.01 -30.23 0.01
C TRP A 32 18.93 -30.91 -0.84
N GLY A 33 18.38 -32.06 -0.40
CA GLY A 33 17.57 -32.92 -1.26
C GLY A 33 16.21 -32.35 -1.67
N CYS A 34 15.62 -31.47 -0.86
CA CYS A 34 14.28 -30.91 -1.10
C CYS A 34 14.29 -29.42 -1.45
N ASN A 35 15.42 -28.85 -1.85
CA ASN A 35 15.54 -27.41 -2.06
C ASN A 35 14.67 -26.89 -3.22
N ASN A 36 14.53 -27.66 -4.30
CA ASN A 36 13.70 -27.26 -5.45
C ASN A 36 12.22 -27.20 -5.06
N VAL A 37 11.73 -28.22 -4.36
CA VAL A 37 10.35 -28.27 -3.84
C VAL A 37 10.12 -27.15 -2.83
N LYS A 38 11.08 -26.92 -1.92
CA LYS A 38 11.03 -25.81 -0.98
C LYS A 38 10.96 -24.45 -1.68
N PHE A 39 11.71 -24.28 -2.78
CA PHE A 39 11.69 -23.04 -3.55
C PHE A 39 10.37 -22.82 -4.27
N ALA A 40 9.77 -23.87 -4.85
CA ALA A 40 8.44 -23.82 -5.44
C ALA A 40 7.38 -23.41 -4.40
N LEU A 41 7.38 -24.07 -3.23
CA LEU A 41 6.49 -23.73 -2.13
C LEU A 41 6.66 -22.27 -1.68
N ASP A 42 7.90 -21.80 -1.49
CA ASP A 42 8.16 -20.41 -1.10
C ASP A 42 7.60 -19.42 -2.13
N GLN A 43 7.63 -19.75 -3.43
CA GLN A 43 7.04 -18.90 -4.47
C GLN A 43 5.52 -18.87 -4.39
N CYS A 44 4.89 -20.03 -4.23
CA CYS A 44 3.43 -20.11 -4.11
C CYS A 44 2.95 -19.32 -2.88
N LEU A 45 3.54 -19.56 -1.70
CA LEU A 45 3.16 -18.88 -0.46
C LEU A 45 3.36 -17.35 -0.53
N LYS A 46 4.39 -16.88 -1.25
CA LYS A 46 4.57 -15.45 -1.51
C LYS A 46 3.44 -14.88 -2.35
N LYS A 47 3.01 -15.60 -3.39
CA LYS A 47 1.92 -15.19 -4.27
C LYS A 47 0.58 -15.17 -3.53
N GLU A 48 0.25 -16.24 -2.81
CA GLU A 48 -0.96 -16.33 -1.99
C GLU A 48 -1.03 -15.18 -0.97
N LYS A 49 0.10 -14.89 -0.29
CA LYS A 49 0.20 -13.75 0.62
C LYS A 49 -0.04 -12.42 -0.10
N GLN A 50 0.49 -12.23 -1.31
CA GLN A 50 0.27 -11.01 -2.07
C GLN A 50 -1.20 -10.84 -2.45
N ASN A 51 -1.86 -11.90 -2.94
CA ASN A 51 -3.29 -11.90 -3.26
C ASN A 51 -4.14 -11.52 -2.05
N LEU A 52 -3.87 -12.18 -0.90
CA LEU A 52 -4.55 -11.88 0.35
C LEU A 52 -4.34 -10.43 0.80
N LEU A 53 -3.11 -9.91 0.69
CA LEU A 53 -2.83 -8.52 1.05
C LEU A 53 -3.53 -7.54 0.12
N VAL A 54 -3.62 -7.82 -1.18
CA VAL A 54 -4.38 -6.98 -2.12
C VAL A 54 -5.83 -6.93 -1.67
N GLU A 55 -6.43 -8.08 -1.32
CA GLU A 55 -7.80 -8.15 -0.86
C GLU A 55 -8.05 -7.41 0.46
N LEU A 56 -7.21 -7.64 1.46
CA LEU A 56 -7.35 -7.00 2.77
C LEU A 56 -7.11 -5.48 2.72
N ASN A 57 -6.34 -5.00 1.74
CA ASN A 57 -6.02 -3.59 1.59
C ASN A 57 -6.83 -2.88 0.50
N LYS A 58 -7.87 -3.51 -0.08
CA LYS A 58 -8.74 -2.88 -1.09
C LYS A 58 -9.24 -1.50 -0.64
N ASP A 59 -9.65 -1.39 0.62
CA ASP A 59 -10.22 -0.16 1.19
C ASP A 59 -9.21 0.64 2.03
N ALA A 60 -7.92 0.28 2.01
CA ALA A 60 -6.93 0.89 2.89
C ALA A 60 -6.73 2.38 2.61
N ALA A 61 -6.84 2.80 1.34
CA ALA A 61 -6.75 4.20 0.95
C ALA A 61 -7.97 4.99 1.45
N GLU A 62 -9.17 4.42 1.33
CA GLU A 62 -10.40 5.05 1.79
C GLU A 62 -10.42 5.18 3.32
N LYS A 63 -10.07 4.11 4.04
CA LYS A 63 -9.97 4.15 5.51
C LYS A 63 -8.93 5.16 5.98
N ARG A 64 -7.76 5.22 5.34
CA ARG A 64 -6.74 6.23 5.66
C ARG A 64 -7.24 7.65 5.40
N ALA A 65 -7.92 7.89 4.28
CA ALA A 65 -8.49 9.21 3.99
C ALA A 65 -9.57 9.61 5.00
N ALA A 66 -10.42 8.66 5.42
CA ALA A 66 -11.43 8.90 6.45
C ALA A 66 -10.81 9.19 7.82
N GLU A 67 -9.74 8.47 8.19
CA GLU A 67 -8.98 8.72 9.43
C GLU A 67 -8.30 10.09 9.40
N GLU A 68 -7.69 10.47 8.28
CA GLU A 68 -7.05 11.77 8.09
C GLU A 68 -8.05 12.93 8.13
N ASP A 69 -9.21 12.79 7.48
CA ASP A 69 -10.30 13.78 7.53
C ASP A 69 -10.85 13.94 8.96
N ALA A 70 -11.10 12.83 9.65
CA ALA A 70 -11.53 12.85 11.05
C ALA A 70 -10.49 13.55 11.96
N TYR A 71 -9.21 13.29 11.72
CA TYR A 71 -8.11 13.92 12.45
C TYR A 71 -8.00 15.42 12.16
N GLN A 72 -8.15 15.84 10.89
CA GLN A 72 -8.14 17.25 10.51
C GLN A 72 -9.30 18.03 11.15
N LYS A 73 -10.50 17.42 11.18
CA LYS A 73 -11.66 17.98 11.88
C LYS A 73 -11.41 18.11 13.39
N ALA A 74 -10.85 17.08 14.02
CA ALA A 74 -10.51 17.13 15.44
C ALA A 74 -9.48 18.22 15.79
N LEU A 75 -8.56 18.51 14.87
CA LEU A 75 -7.58 19.60 15.00
C LEU A 75 -8.13 20.99 14.65
N GLY A 76 -9.40 21.12 14.24
CA GLY A 76 -9.98 22.39 13.80
C GLY A 76 -9.36 22.95 12.52
N LYS A 77 -8.65 22.12 11.75
CA LYS A 77 -8.08 22.47 10.45
C LYS A 77 -9.12 22.23 9.35
N GLU A 78 -10.27 22.88 9.46
CA GLU A 78 -11.39 22.70 8.52
C GLU A 78 -11.12 23.27 7.12
N MET A 79 -10.09 24.11 6.97
CA MET A 79 -9.70 24.67 5.69
C MET A 79 -8.18 24.76 5.57
N SER A 80 -7.67 24.42 4.38
CA SER A 80 -6.27 24.65 4.06
C SER A 80 -5.98 26.16 4.02
N PHE A 81 -4.73 26.55 4.24
CA PHE A 81 -4.32 27.96 4.14
C PHE A 81 -4.59 28.53 2.73
N GLU A 82 -4.43 27.72 1.69
CA GLU A 82 -4.77 28.11 0.31
C GLU A 82 -6.28 28.35 0.15
N ASP A 83 -7.13 27.49 0.72
CA ASP A 83 -8.58 27.67 0.66
C ASP A 83 -9.06 28.87 1.49
N TYR A 84 -8.34 29.19 2.56
CA TYR A 84 -8.51 30.44 3.30
C TYR A 84 -8.17 31.65 2.43
N LEU A 85 -6.99 31.68 1.81
CA LEU A 85 -6.56 32.79 0.95
C LEU A 85 -7.47 33.00 -0.25
N LYS A 86 -8.02 31.93 -0.84
CA LYS A 86 -9.00 32.03 -1.94
C LYS A 86 -10.31 32.68 -1.50
N LYS A 87 -10.73 32.50 -0.24
CA LYS A 87 -11.93 33.12 0.32
C LYS A 87 -11.67 34.54 0.85
N ASP A 88 -10.41 34.88 1.10
CA ASP A 88 -10.01 36.19 1.59
C ASP A 88 -10.15 37.27 0.50
N LYS A 89 -11.07 38.21 0.72
CA LYS A 89 -11.37 39.28 -0.24
C LYS A 89 -10.21 40.25 -0.41
N ASP A 90 -9.46 40.51 0.67
CA ASP A 90 -8.37 41.48 0.66
C ASP A 90 -7.16 40.92 -0.10
N PHE A 91 -6.85 39.64 0.10
CA PHE A 91 -5.83 38.93 -0.66
C PHE A 91 -6.16 38.89 -2.16
N ASN A 92 -7.38 38.50 -2.53
CA ASN A 92 -7.80 38.44 -3.93
C ASN A 92 -7.71 39.83 -4.59
N LYS A 93 -8.15 40.87 -3.90
CA LYS A 93 -8.05 42.25 -4.39
C LYS A 93 -6.58 42.68 -4.60
N ALA A 94 -5.70 42.39 -3.65
CA ALA A 94 -4.28 42.69 -3.78
C ALA A 94 -3.63 41.95 -4.96
N MET A 95 -4.04 40.71 -5.23
CA MET A 95 -3.59 39.91 -6.37
C MET A 95 -4.08 40.47 -7.71
N GLU A 96 -5.34 40.89 -7.79
CA GLU A 96 -5.88 41.55 -8.97
C GLU A 96 -5.18 42.88 -9.26
N ASP A 97 -4.97 43.70 -8.23
CA ASP A 97 -4.27 44.98 -8.37
C ASP A 97 -2.82 44.76 -8.84
N ARG A 98 -2.14 43.73 -8.34
CA ARG A 98 -0.80 43.36 -8.84
C ARG A 98 -0.84 42.96 -10.32
N ARG A 99 -1.81 42.13 -10.73
CA ARG A 99 -1.97 41.71 -12.13
C ARG A 99 -2.18 42.91 -13.05
N ARG A 100 -3.03 43.87 -12.63
CA ARG A 100 -3.26 45.12 -13.37
C ARG A 100 -1.99 45.96 -13.52
N MET A 101 -1.16 46.04 -12.48
CA MET A 101 0.12 46.74 -12.57
C MET A 101 1.09 46.05 -13.53
N GLU A 102 1.17 44.72 -13.53
CA GLU A 102 2.03 43.95 -14.44
C GLU A 102 1.58 44.10 -15.91
N GLU A 103 0.27 44.00 -16.18
CA GLU A 103 -0.31 44.23 -17.51
C GLU A 103 -0.03 45.66 -18.00
N SER A 104 -0.08 46.65 -17.11
CA SER A 104 0.23 48.05 -17.45
C SER A 104 1.71 48.29 -17.75
N LYS A 105 2.61 47.47 -17.19
CA LYS A 105 4.06 47.52 -17.47
C LYS A 105 4.42 46.83 -18.77
N GLN A 106 3.69 45.78 -19.17
CA GLN A 106 3.90 45.09 -20.45
C GLN A 106 3.34 45.82 -21.66
N LYS A 107 2.39 46.74 -21.47
CA LYS A 107 1.82 47.59 -22.53
C LYS A 107 2.59 48.90 -22.77
N LYS A 108 3.65 49.15 -22.00
CA LYS A 108 4.59 50.27 -22.17
C LYS A 108 5.87 49.76 -22.83
#